data_AF-A0A183JHE3-F1
#
_entry.id   AF-A0A183JHE3-F1
#
_cell.length_a   1.000
_cell.length_b   1.000
_cell.length_c   1.000
_cell.angle_alpha   90.00
_cell.angle_beta   90.00
_cell.angle_gamma   90.00
#
_symmetry.space_group_name_H-M   'P 1'
#
loop_
_entity.id
_entity.type
_entity.pdbx_description
1 polymer ?
#
loop_
_entity_poly.entity_id
_entity_poly.type
_entity_poly.pdbx_seq_one_letter_code
_entity_poly.pdbx_strand_id
1 'polypeptide(L)' 'MANSGRHTNGSQFLITLAPAEWMDNRYVAFGRVIEGSLTLDKMEEVQTHYERPVKDICIENISVVNPNELATKIA' A
#
# COMPACT_ATOMS: atom_id res chain seq x y z
N MET A 1 2.56 1.60 7.48
CA MET A 1 1.96 2.89 7.89
C MET A 1 3.02 3.95 7.84
N ALA A 2 2.79 5.04 7.10
CA ALA A 2 3.68 6.20 7.11
C ALA A 2 3.52 6.96 8.44
N ASN A 3 4.62 7.55 8.92
CA ASN A 3 4.68 8.25 10.20
C ASN A 3 5.80 9.31 10.19
N SER A 4 5.81 10.17 11.20
CA SER A 4 6.82 11.19 11.46
C SER A 4 7.66 10.85 12.70
N GLY A 5 7.71 9.57 13.08
CA GLY A 5 8.31 9.11 14.32
C GLY A 5 7.48 8.06 15.05
N ARG A 6 8.04 7.58 16.16
CA ARG A 6 7.42 6.54 16.97
C ARG A 6 6.08 7.01 17.51
N HIS A 7 5.05 6.19 17.34
CA HIS A 7 3.68 6.45 17.82
C HIS A 7 3.00 7.68 17.18
N THR A 8 3.40 8.12 15.99
CA THR A 8 2.76 9.22 15.25
C THR A 8 2.04 8.73 13.98
N ASN A 9 1.43 7.55 14.02
CA ASN A 9 0.70 7.03 12.86
C ASN A 9 -0.57 7.87 12.63
N GLY A 10 -0.78 8.31 11.38
CA GLY A 10 -2.01 8.94 10.92
C GLY A 10 -2.78 8.00 9.98
N SER A 11 -3.33 8.57 8.90
CA SER A 11 -4.04 7.81 7.85
C SER A 11 -3.17 7.43 6.65
N GLN A 12 -1.97 8.00 6.52
CA GLN A 12 -1.09 7.74 5.39
C GLN A 12 -0.54 6.32 5.43
N PHE A 13 -0.67 5.61 4.33
CA PHE A 13 -0.13 4.27 4.15
C PHE A 13 0.65 4.18 2.82
N LEU A 14 1.37 3.07 2.68
CA LEU A 14 2.19 2.76 1.52
C LEU A 14 2.06 1.27 1.22
N ILE A 15 2.28 0.92 -0.04
CA ILE A 15 2.40 -0.46 -0.51
C ILE A 15 3.82 -0.60 -1.04
N THR A 16 4.55 -1.61 -0.57
CA THR A 16 5.91 -1.88 -1.03
C THR A 16 5.88 -2.63 -2.36
N LEU A 17 6.62 -2.15 -3.35
CA LEU A 17 6.76 -2.80 -4.67
C LEU A 17 7.90 -3.83 -4.70
N ALA A 18 8.82 -3.75 -3.73
CA ALA A 18 9.93 -4.68 -3.52
C ALA A 18 10.21 -4.84 -2.01
N PRO A 19 11.00 -5.86 -1.59
CA PRO A 19 11.42 -6.01 -0.20
C PRO A 19 12.11 -4.75 0.33
N ALA A 20 11.72 -4.29 1.52
CA ALA A 20 12.17 -3.04 2.11
C ALA A 20 12.59 -3.22 3.59
N GLU A 21 13.63 -4.03 3.83
CA GLU A 21 14.10 -4.41 5.17
C GLU A 21 14.47 -3.21 6.07
N TRP A 22 14.89 -2.09 5.47
CA TRP A 22 15.20 -0.85 6.21
C TRP A 22 13.99 -0.24 6.94
N MET A 23 12.77 -0.67 6.58
CA MET A 23 11.52 -0.24 7.21
C MET A 23 11.21 -0.99 8.50
N ASP A 24 11.90 -2.11 8.76
CA ASP A 24 11.62 -2.99 9.89
C ASP A 24 11.73 -2.25 11.22
N ASN A 25 10.77 -2.49 12.10
CA ASN A 25 10.63 -1.85 13.42
C ASN A 25 10.42 -0.32 13.41
N ARG A 26 10.36 0.32 12.22
CA ARG A 26 10.08 1.76 12.08
C ARG A 26 8.69 2.04 11.51
N TYR A 27 8.22 1.18 10.61
CA TYR A 27 6.91 1.32 9.96
C TYR A 27 6.05 0.10 10.30
N VAL A 28 4.79 0.33 10.68
CA VAL A 28 3.87 -0.75 11.02
C VAL A 28 3.34 -1.38 9.73
N ALA A 29 3.66 -2.65 9.49
CA ALA A 29 2.99 -3.47 8.48
C ALA A 29 1.65 -3.97 9.04
N PHE A 30 0.55 -3.73 8.33
CA PHE A 30 -0.82 -4.04 8.78
C PHE A 30 -1.64 -4.87 7.78
N GLY A 31 -1.03 -5.25 6.66
CA GLY A 31 -1.69 -6.04 5.62
C GLY A 31 -0.76 -6.32 4.45
N ARG A 32 -1.26 -7.13 3.51
CA ARG A 32 -0.61 -7.40 2.22
C ARG A 32 -1.64 -7.36 1.11
N VAL A 33 -1.18 -7.04 -0.09
CA VAL A 33 -2.00 -7.13 -1.30
C VAL A 33 -2.21 -8.61 -1.62
N ILE A 34 -3.47 -9.00 -1.82
CA ILE A 34 -3.86 -10.38 -2.18
C ILE A 34 -4.36 -10.50 -3.62
N GLU A 35 -4.89 -9.40 -4.17
CA GLU A 35 -5.39 -9.30 -5.54
C GLU A 35 -5.01 -7.92 -6.10
N GLY A 36 -4.83 -7.82 -7.42
CA GLY A 36 -4.57 -6.54 -8.10
C GLY A 36 -3.10 -6.20 -8.33
N SER A 37 -2.17 -7.16 -8.30
CA SER A 37 -0.74 -6.92 -8.57
C SER A 37 -0.50 -6.21 -9.92
N LEU A 38 -1.20 -6.62 -10.99
CA LEU A 38 -1.10 -5.96 -12.30
C LEU A 38 -1.48 -4.47 -12.28
N THR A 39 -2.33 -4.04 -11.34
CA THR A 39 -2.67 -2.63 -11.15
C THR A 39 -1.50 -1.90 -10.48
N LEU A 40 -0.83 -2.53 -9.51
CA LEU A 40 0.35 -1.98 -8.88
C LEU A 40 1.52 -1.86 -9.88
N ASP A 41 1.74 -2.87 -10.72
CA ASP A 41 2.77 -2.83 -11.76
C ASP A 41 2.55 -1.62 -12.69
N LYS A 42 1.30 -1.39 -13.11
CA LYS A 42 0.94 -0.20 -13.91
C LYS A 42 1.12 1.12 -13.17
N MET A 43 0.90 1.14 -11.85
CA MET A 43 1.11 2.33 -11.02
C MET A 43 2.62 2.62 -10.86
N GLU A 44 3.45 1.59 -10.75
CA GLU A 44 4.92 1.68 -10.68
C GLU A 44 5.53 2.27 -11.96
N GLU A 45 4.96 1.94 -13.13
CA GLU A 45 5.41 2.46 -14.43
C GLU A 45 5.11 3.95 -14.65
N VAL A 46 4.27 4.58 -13.80
CA VAL A 46 3.93 6.00 -13.95
C VAL A 46 5.13 6.87 -13.60
N GLN A 47 5.54 7.71 -14.55
CA GLN A 47 6.63 8.67 -14.35
C GLN A 47 6.35 9.58 -13.15
N THR A 48 7.40 9.93 -12.42
CA THR A 48 7.32 10.83 -11.27
C THR A 48 8.14 12.10 -11.49
N HIS A 49 7.71 13.20 -10.87
CA HIS A 49 8.43 14.45 -10.75
C HIS A 49 8.55 14.79 -9.26
N TYR A 50 9.77 14.83 -8.73
CA TYR A 50 10.04 14.95 -7.29
C TYR A 50 9.24 13.94 -6.44
N GLU A 51 9.29 12.66 -6.82
CA GLU A 51 8.59 11.54 -6.16
C GLU A 51 7.05 11.59 -6.24
N ARG A 52 6.46 12.61 -6.87
CA ARG A 52 5.02 12.69 -7.14
C ARG A 52 4.72 12.16 -8.54
N PRO A 53 3.74 11.24 -8.73
CA PRO A 53 3.29 10.84 -10.06
C PRO A 53 2.90 12.04 -10.93
N VAL A 54 3.35 12.07 -12.20
CA VAL A 54 2.99 13.13 -13.16
C VAL A 54 1.53 13.06 -13.59
N LYS A 55 0.96 11.86 -13.52
CA LYS A 55 -0.46 11.59 -13.71
C LYS A 55 -1.06 11.22 -12.36
N ASP A 56 -2.14 11.89 -12.00
CA ASP A 56 -2.83 11.61 -10.74
C ASP A 56 -3.32 10.16 -10.68
N ILE A 57 -3.04 9.50 -9.56
CA ILE A 57 -3.55 8.17 -9.22
C ILE A 57 -4.40 8.34 -7.95
N CYS A 58 -5.71 8.18 -8.12
CA CYS A 58 -6.69 8.46 -7.07
C CYS A 58 -7.45 7.19 -6.68
N ILE A 59 -7.77 7.07 -5.38
CA ILE A 59 -8.70 6.05 -4.90
C ILE A 59 -10.11 6.62 -5.08
N GLU A 60 -10.88 6.06 -6.01
CA GLU A 60 -12.24 6.52 -6.29
C GLU A 60 -13.27 5.97 -5.28
N ASN A 61 -13.11 4.70 -4.86
CA ASN A 61 -14.02 4.04 -3.94
C ASN A 61 -13.27 3.02 -3.07
N ILE A 62 -13.80 2.79 -1.87
CA ILE A 62 -13.29 1.80 -0.92
C ILE A 62 -14.47 0.95 -0.44
N SER A 63 -14.30 -0.37 -0.53
CA SER A 63 -15.25 -1.34 0.01
C SER A 63 -14.55 -2.16 1.10
N VAL A 64 -15.18 -2.26 2.27
CA VAL A 64 -14.69 -3.10 3.36
C VAL A 64 -15.40 -4.43 3.28
N VAL A 65 -14.64 -5.49 3.01
CA VAL A 65 -15.15 -6.86 2.92
C VAL A 65 -15.04 -7.57 4.26
N ASN A 66 -15.91 -8.55 4.49
CA ASN A 66 -15.82 -9.37 5.69
C ASN A 66 -14.56 -10.25 5.62
N PRO A 67 -13.69 -10.25 6.64
CA PRO A 67 -12.49 -11.09 6.65
C PRO A 67 -12.78 -12.59 6.41
N ASN A 68 -13.95 -13.07 6.82
CA ASN A 68 -14.36 -14.46 6.62
C ASN A 68 -14.58 -14.81 5.14
N GLU A 69 -14.93 -13.82 4.30
CA GLU A 69 -15.11 -13.99 2.85
C GLU A 69 -13.75 -14.03 2.11
N LEU A 70 -12.69 -13.48 2.72
CA LEU A 70 -11.34 -13.47 2.16
C LEU A 70 -10.58 -14.78 2.39
N ALA A 71 -10.89 -15.50 3.48
CA ALA A 71 -10.19 -16.73 3.87
C ALA A 71 -10.24 -17.81 2.77
N THR A 72 -11.30 -17.83 1.95
CA THR A 72 -11.47 -18.79 0.86
C THR A 72 -10.57 -18.51 -0.35
N LYS A 73 -10.01 -17.29 -0.47
CA LYS A 73 -9.13 -16.90 -1.59
C LYS A 73 -7.64 -17.06 -1.30
N ILE A 74 -7.27 -17.24 -0.04
CA ILE A 74 -5.88 -17.27 0.44
C ILE A 74 -5.43 -18.71 0.78
N ALA A 75 -6.37 -19.66 0.82
CA ALA A 75 -6.12 -21.09 0.92
C ALA A 75 -5.84 -21.69 -0.46
#